data_AF-M3AAG6-F1
#
_entry.id   AF-M3AAG6-F1
#
_cell.length_a   1.000
_cell.length_b   1.000
_cell.length_c   1.000
_cell.angle_alpha   90.00
_cell.angle_beta   90.00
_cell.angle_gamma   90.00
#
_symmetry.space_group_name_H-M   'P 1'
#
loop_
_entity.id
_entity.type
_entity.pdbx_description
1 polymer ?
#
loop_
_entity_poly.entity_id
_entity_poly.type
_entity_poly.pdbx_seq_one_letter_code
_entity_poly.pdbx_strand_id
1 'polypeptide(L)'
;MLPYITVLLLCQLAGEVLVRLSGLPLPGPVVGMVILFAGLVIRGRVPDGLEQTVKGIFANFALLFIPACVGVMVHLEVIAAEALPIALAVLGSTAATLVISGRLMQFLMRSKGGDTP
;
A
#
# COMPACT_ATOMS: atom_id res chain seq x y z
N MET A 1 -19.08 -9.22 -8.23
CA MET A 1 -17.66 -9.30 -8.65
C MET A 1 -17.33 -8.21 -9.67
N LEU A 2 -17.70 -8.36 -10.94
CA LEU A 2 -17.44 -7.37 -12.01
C LEU A 2 -17.67 -5.89 -11.66
N PRO A 3 -18.86 -5.46 -11.18
CA PRO A 3 -19.09 -4.04 -10.92
C PRO A 3 -18.17 -3.46 -9.84
N TYR A 4 -17.79 -4.28 -8.86
CA TYR A 4 -16.90 -3.85 -7.78
C TYR A 4 -15.43 -3.84 -8.22
N ILE A 5 -15.01 -4.76 -9.09
CA ILE A 5 -13.70 -4.67 -9.76
C ILE A 5 -13.63 -3.39 -10.60
N THR A 6 -14.68 -3.06 -11.35
CA THR A 6 -14.74 -1.82 -12.13
C THR A 6 -14.62 -0.59 -11.23
N VAL A 7 -15.30 -0.55 -10.09
CA VAL A 7 -15.15 0.56 -9.11
C VAL A 7 -13.71 0.64 -8.61
N LEU A 8 -13.09 -0.47 -8.22
CA LEU A 8 -11.69 -0.50 -7.78
C LEU A 8 -10.75 0.03 -8.86
N LEU A 9 -10.90 -0.42 -10.11
CA LEU A 9 -10.08 0.01 -11.24
C LEU A 9 -10.32 1.47 -11.63
N LEU A 10 -11.55 1.98 -11.54
CA LEU A 10 -11.85 3.39 -11.79
C LEU A 10 -11.25 4.30 -10.73
N CYS A 11 -11.34 3.92 -9.45
CA CYS A 11 -10.68 4.66 -8.37
C CYS A 11 -9.15 4.64 -8.56
N GLN A 12 -8.58 3.49 -8.90
CA GLN A 12 -7.16 3.33 -9.21
C GLN A 12 -6.73 4.22 -10.38
N LEU A 13 -7.47 4.22 -11.48
CA LEU A 13 -7.19 5.01 -12.67
C LEU A 13 -7.32 6.51 -12.37
N ALA A 14 -8.36 6.92 -11.64
CA ALA A 14 -8.54 8.31 -11.22
C ALA A 14 -7.37 8.77 -10.32
N GLY A 15 -6.91 7.93 -9.41
CA GLY A 15 -5.75 8.20 -8.57
C GLY A 15 -4.46 8.35 -9.38
N GLU A 16 -4.22 7.46 -10.35
CA GLU A 16 -3.07 7.55 -11.26
C GLU A 16 -3.12 8.85 -12.09
N VAL A 17 -4.27 9.17 -12.70
CA VAL A 17 -4.44 10.41 -13.47
C VAL A 17 -4.18 11.63 -12.57
N LEU A 18 -4.70 11.63 -11.34
CA LEU A 18 -4.51 12.74 -10.42
C LEU A 18 -3.05 12.91 -10.02
N VAL A 19 -2.34 11.81 -9.71
CA VAL A 19 -0.89 11.84 -9.42
C VAL A 19 -0.11 12.38 -10.60
N ARG A 20 -0.41 11.91 -11.82
CA ARG A 20 0.26 12.36 -13.05
C ARG A 20 0.05 13.83 -13.34
N LEU A 21 -1.16 14.37 -13.09
CA LEU A 21 -1.48 15.77 -13.32
C LEU A 21 -0.93 16.70 -12.22
N SER A 22 -0.95 16.25 -10.97
CA SER A 22 -0.51 17.05 -9.82
C SER A 22 0.99 16.99 -9.55
N GLY A 23 1.69 16.00 -10.10
CA GLY A 23 3.11 15.76 -9.83
C GLY A 23 3.39 15.28 -8.40
N LEU A 24 2.39 14.74 -7.70
CA LEU A 24 2.55 14.23 -6.34
C LEU A 24 3.57 13.07 -6.29
N PRO A 25 4.48 13.03 -5.31
CA PRO A 25 5.45 11.92 -5.14
C PRO A 25 4.80 10.69 -4.47
N LEU A 26 3.55 10.39 -4.83
CA LEU A 26 2.80 9.25 -4.31
C LEU A 26 2.44 8.29 -5.44
N PRO A 27 2.45 6.96 -5.21
CA PRO A 27 1.92 6.01 -6.18
C PRO A 27 0.43 6.25 -6.41
N GLY A 28 -0.02 6.19 -7.68
CA GLY A 28 -1.44 6.26 -8.06
C GLY A 28 -2.38 5.37 -7.22
N PRO A 29 -2.00 4.11 -6.88
CA PRO A 29 -2.84 3.25 -6.03
C PRO A 29 -3.17 3.80 -4.65
N VAL A 30 -2.24 4.52 -4.01
CA VAL A 30 -2.46 5.08 -2.68
C VAL A 30 -3.53 6.17 -2.77
N VAL A 31 -3.45 7.02 -3.79
CA VAL A 31 -4.45 8.07 -4.04
C VAL A 31 -5.80 7.46 -4.44
N GLY A 32 -5.81 6.41 -5.25
CA GLY A 32 -7.02 5.65 -5.59
C GLY A 32 -7.73 5.06 -4.35
N MET A 33 -6.96 4.57 -3.37
CA MET A 33 -7.50 4.10 -2.09
C MET A 33 -8.15 5.24 -1.29
N VAL A 34 -7.54 6.43 -1.26
CA VAL A 34 -8.12 7.61 -0.61
C VAL A 34 -9.43 8.02 -1.28
N ILE A 35 -9.49 8.01 -2.62
CA ILE A 35 -10.71 8.30 -3.39
C ILE A 35 -11.81 7.29 -3.06
N LEU A 36 -11.49 5.99 -3.08
CA LEU A 36 -12.43 4.94 -2.72
C LEU A 36 -12.94 5.12 -1.29
N PHE A 37 -12.02 5.38 -0.35
CA PHE A 37 -12.34 5.61 1.05
C PHE A 37 -13.30 6.79 1.23
N ALA A 38 -13.02 7.94 0.61
CA ALA A 38 -13.91 9.09 0.63
C ALA A 38 -15.31 8.74 0.10
N GLY A 39 -15.39 7.99 -1.00
CA GLY A 39 -16.66 7.50 -1.55
C GLY A 39 -17.42 6.58 -0.59
N LEU A 40 -16.72 5.72 0.15
CA LEU A 40 -17.32 4.84 1.17
C LEU A 40 -17.79 5.61 2.40
N VAL A 41 -17.04 6.63 2.84
CA VAL A 41 -17.44 7.52 3.94
C VAL A 41 -18.72 8.25 3.58
N ILE A 42 -18.83 8.81 2.37
CA ILE A 42 -20.05 9.48 1.89
C ILE A 42 -21.22 8.49 1.81
N ARG A 43 -20.96 7.24 1.43
CA ARG A 43 -21.98 6.17 1.39
C ARG A 43 -22.42 5.73 2.79
N GLY A 44 -21.56 5.87 3.80
CA GLY A 44 -21.80 5.43 5.18
C GLY A 44 -21.79 3.92 5.41
N ARG A 45 -21.52 3.11 4.36
CA ARG A 45 -21.43 1.64 4.46
C ARG A 45 -20.56 1.05 3.36
N VAL A 46 -19.92 -0.09 3.65
CA VAL A 46 -19.21 -0.89 2.65
C VAL A 46 -20.19 -1.89 2.03
N PRO A 47 -20.34 -1.93 0.70
CA PRO A 47 -21.17 -2.96 0.06
C PRO A 47 -20.56 -4.35 0.24
N ASP A 48 -21.38 -5.35 0.61
CA ASP A 48 -20.91 -6.74 0.82
C ASP A 48 -20.20 -7.31 -0.41
N GLY A 49 -20.67 -6.93 -1.61
CA GLY A 49 -20.05 -7.36 -2.85
C GLY A 49 -18.67 -6.73 -3.12
N LEU A 50 -18.37 -5.56 -2.53
CA LEU A 50 -17.02 -4.98 -2.58
C LEU A 50 -16.08 -5.76 -1.66
N GLU A 51 -16.51 -6.04 -0.43
CA GLU A 51 -15.73 -6.84 0.53
C GLU A 51 -15.40 -8.23 -0.04
N GLN A 52 -16.41 -8.92 -0.60
CA GLN A 52 -16.21 -10.24 -1.19
C GLN A 52 -15.26 -10.20 -2.39
N THR A 53 -15.34 -9.14 -3.21
CA THR A 53 -14.45 -8.95 -4.35
C THR A 53 -13.00 -8.73 -3.90
N VAL A 54 -12.79 -7.86 -2.90
CA VAL A 54 -11.45 -7.61 -2.34
C VAL A 54 -10.87 -8.88 -1.70
N LYS A 55 -11.67 -9.63 -0.94
CA LYS A 55 -11.26 -10.93 -0.38
C LYS A 55 -10.82 -11.92 -1.47
N GLY A 56 -11.56 -12.00 -2.58
CA GLY A 56 -11.20 -12.85 -3.71
C GLY A 56 -9.89 -12.43 -4.40
N ILE A 57 -9.66 -11.13 -4.56
CA ILE A 57 -8.40 -10.60 -5.09
C ILE A 57 -7.24 -10.87 -4.12
N PHE A 58 -7.45 -10.66 -2.83
CA PHE A 58 -6.44 -10.86 -1.79
C PHE A 58 -6.03 -12.33 -1.66
N ALA A 59 -7.00 -13.25 -1.79
CA ALA A 59 -6.71 -14.68 -1.83
C ALA A 59 -5.78 -15.07 -3.00
N ASN A 60 -5.78 -14.29 -4.09
CA ASN A 60 -4.96 -14.50 -5.27
C ASN A 60 -3.88 -13.43 -5.45
N PHE A 61 -3.55 -12.66 -4.40
CA PHE A 61 -2.67 -11.50 -4.49
C PHE A 61 -1.25 -11.87 -4.93
N ALA A 62 -0.81 -13.10 -4.65
CA ALA A 62 0.43 -13.65 -5.17
C ALA A 62 0.50 -13.57 -6.71
N LEU A 63 -0.62 -13.81 -7.43
CA LEU A 63 -0.68 -13.69 -8.89
C LEU A 63 -0.43 -12.26 -9.36
N LEU A 64 -0.87 -11.26 -8.59
CA LEU A 64 -0.65 -9.84 -8.91
C LEU A 64 0.80 -9.41 -8.71
N PHE A 65 1.58 -10.15 -7.92
CA PHE A 65 3.02 -9.90 -7.76
C PHE A 65 3.90 -10.59 -8.80
N ILE A 66 3.40 -11.62 -9.48
CA ILE A 66 4.17 -12.34 -10.51
C ILE A 66 4.73 -11.38 -11.57
N PRO A 67 3.95 -10.45 -12.17
CA PRO A 67 4.49 -9.52 -13.18
C PRO A 67 5.63 -8.66 -12.65
N ALA A 68 5.55 -8.19 -11.41
CA ALA A 68 6.60 -7.40 -10.78
C ALA A 68 7.87 -8.26 -10.57
N CYS A 69 7.72 -9.48 -10.05
CA CYS A 69 8.85 -10.40 -9.83
C CYS A 69 9.53 -10.80 -11.14
N VAL A 70 8.77 -11.08 -12.20
CA VAL A 70 9.33 -11.42 -13.52
C VAL A 70 10.07 -10.23 -14.12
N GLY A 71 9.60 -9.00 -13.93
CA GLY A 71 10.32 -7.79 -14.34
C GLY A 71 11.69 -7.67 -13.67
N VAL A 72 11.78 -8.01 -12.39
CA VAL A 72 13.05 -8.04 -11.64
C VAL A 72 13.99 -9.12 -12.18
N MET A 73 13.46 -10.23 -12.72
CA MET A 73 14.29 -11.31 -13.26
C MET A 73 15.17 -10.87 -14.46
N VAL A 74 14.80 -9.80 -15.17
CA VAL A 74 15.60 -9.23 -16.27
C VAL A 74 16.94 -8.66 -15.78
N HIS A 75 17.04 -8.30 -14.48
CA HIS A 75 18.23 -7.70 -13.88
C HIS A 75 18.89 -8.62 -12.83
N LEU A 76 18.70 -9.94 -12.93
CA LEU A 76 19.22 -10.89 -11.93
C LEU A 76 20.73 -10.82 -11.75
N GLU A 77 21.50 -10.55 -12.80
CA GLU A 77 22.96 -10.47 -12.70
C GLU A 77 23.41 -9.33 -11.78
N VAL A 78 22.77 -8.16 -11.90
CA VAL A 78 23.04 -7.00 -11.03
C VAL A 78 22.62 -7.30 -9.59
N ILE A 79 21.47 -7.94 -9.42
CA ILE A 79 20.95 -8.30 -8.09
C ILE A 79 21.84 -9.35 -7.43
N ALA A 80 22.38 -10.31 -8.18
CA ALA A 80 23.28 -11.33 -7.67
C ALA A 80 24.62 -10.73 -7.24
N ALA A 81 25.17 -9.80 -8.02
CA ALA A 81 26.41 -9.09 -7.69
C ALA A 81 26.26 -8.25 -6.40
N GLU A 82 25.11 -7.59 -6.23
CA GLU A 82 24.82 -6.70 -5.11
C GLU A 82 23.92 -7.34 -4.04
N ALA A 83 23.84 -8.67 -4.00
CA ALA A 83 22.89 -9.39 -3.14
C ALA A 83 23.10 -9.07 -1.65
N LEU A 84 24.36 -8.96 -1.22
CA LEU A 84 24.70 -8.68 0.17
C LEU A 84 24.36 -7.23 0.58
N PRO A 85 24.78 -6.18 -0.17
CA PRO A 85 24.32 -4.81 0.08
C PRO A 85 22.79 -4.66 0.08
N ILE A 86 22.10 -5.28 -0.89
CA ILE A 86 20.64 -5.24 -0.97
C ILE A 86 20.01 -5.88 0.27
N ALA A 87 20.46 -7.08 0.66
CA ALA A 87 19.94 -7.77 1.83
C ALA A 87 20.14 -6.97 3.12
N LEU A 88 21.33 -6.39 3.33
CA LEU A 88 21.62 -5.55 4.48
C LEU A 88 20.79 -4.27 4.47
N ALA A 89 20.64 -3.61 3.33
CA ALA A 89 19.81 -2.41 3.20
C ALA A 89 18.34 -2.71 3.50
N VAL A 90 17.77 -3.78 2.95
CA VAL A 90 16.36 -4.16 3.16
C VAL A 90 16.12 -4.57 4.61
N LEU A 91 16.89 -5.51 5.15
CA LEU A 91 16.69 -6.00 6.51
C LEU A 91 17.00 -4.92 7.55
N GLY A 92 18.09 -4.17 7.35
CA GLY A 92 18.50 -3.07 8.22
C GLY A 92 17.48 -1.94 8.24
N SER A 93 17.04 -1.46 7.07
CA SER A 93 16.02 -0.39 6.99
C SER A 93 14.67 -0.84 7.52
N THR A 94 14.26 -2.09 7.30
CA THR A 94 13.01 -2.64 7.84
C THR A 94 13.05 -2.69 9.36
N ALA A 95 14.11 -3.26 9.94
CA ALA A 95 14.29 -3.32 11.39
C ALA A 95 14.35 -1.92 12.00
N ALA A 96 15.12 -1.01 11.40
CA ALA A 96 15.20 0.38 11.84
C ALA A 96 13.84 1.07 11.79
N THR A 97 13.09 0.93 10.70
CA THR A 97 11.74 1.51 10.56
C THR A 97 10.80 0.98 11.64
N LEU A 98 10.80 -0.32 11.90
CA LEU A 98 9.97 -0.93 12.96
C LEU A 98 10.34 -0.42 14.35
N VAL A 99 11.63 -0.33 14.67
CA VAL A 99 12.10 0.19 15.97
C VAL A 99 11.76 1.66 16.14
N ILE A 100 12.04 2.49 15.13
CA ILE A 100 11.82 3.93 15.18
C ILE A 100 10.32 4.24 15.26
N SER A 101 9.51 3.65 14.36
CA SER A 101 8.05 3.85 14.38
C SER A 101 7.42 3.34 15.68
N GLY A 102 7.84 2.18 16.18
CA GLY A 102 7.38 1.65 17.46
C GLY A 102 7.74 2.54 18.65
N ARG A 103 8.98 3.02 18.72
CA ARG A 103 9.44 3.96 19.76
C ARG A 103 8.72 5.31 19.66
N LEU A 104 8.52 5.82 18.46
CA LEU A 104 7.80 7.06 18.22
C LEU A 104 6.34 6.94 18.68
N MET A 105 5.66 5.83 18.35
CA MET A 105 4.30 5.57 18.82
C MET A 105 4.24 5.49 20.34
N GLN A 106 5.17 4.77 20.99
CA GLN A 106 5.27 4.70 22.45
C GLN A 106 5.52 6.08 23.08
N PHE A 107 6.38 6.90 22.49
CA PHE A 107 6.68 8.25 22.96
C PHE A 107 5.45 9.16 22.87
N LEU A 108 4.76 9.17 21.71
CA LEU A 108 3.54 9.96 21.50
C LEU A 108 2.40 9.51 22.43
N MET A 109 2.25 8.20 22.65
CA MET A 109 1.26 7.66 23.58
C MET A 109 1.61 7.98 25.04
N ARG A 110 2.90 8.01 25.41
CA ARG A 110 3.34 8.38 26.76
C ARG A 110 3.17 9.87 27.05
N SER A 111 3.32 10.73 26.04
CA SER A 111 3.01 12.16 26.15
C SER A 111 1.52 12.46 26.35
N LYS A 112 0.63 11.53 25.97
CA LYS A 112 -0.82 11.65 26.19
C LYS A 112 -1.29 11.03 27.52
N GLY A 113 -0.34 10.59 28.37
CA GLY A 113 -0.61 10.05 29.72
C GLY A 113 -0.61 11.09 30.84
N GLY A 114 -0.75 12.38 30.53
CA GLY A 114 -0.76 13.47 31.51
C GLY A 114 -2.10 14.20 31.70
N ASP A 115 -3.17 13.77 31.04
CA ASP A 115 -4.51 14.38 31.15
C ASP A 115 -5.54 13.31 30.76
N THR A 116 -6.33 12.76 31.68
CA THR A 116 -7.36 13.39 32.54
C THR A 116 -8.04 12.26 33.35
N PRO A 117 -9.06 12.53 34.18
CA PRO A 117 -9.17 13.37 35.38
C PRO A 117 -9.16 12.56 36.69
#